data_AF-A0AA44EHA7-F1
#
_entry.id   AF-A0AA44EHA7-F1
#
_cell.length_a   1.000
_cell.length_b   1.000
_cell.length_c   1.000
_cell.angle_alpha   90.00
_cell.angle_beta   90.00
_cell.angle_gamma   90.00
#
_symmetry.space_group_name_H-M   'P 1'
#
loop_
_entity.id
_entity.type
_entity.pdbx_description
1 polymer ?
#
loop_
_entity_poly.entity_id
_entity_poly.type
_entity_poly.pdbx_seq_one_letter_code
_entity_poly.pdbx_strand_id
1 'polypeptide(L)' 'MTLFFGKSILIVEESGLLETKVQERLAHADARIIGPLDVFTEVQLAVGIFPIDAVVIDMELDVEAIIE' A
#
# COMPACT_ATOMS: atom_id res chain seq x y z
N MET A 1 22.36 -7.97 -3.17
CA MET A 1 21.85 -7.61 -1.82
C MET A 1 20.48 -7.03 -2.03
N THR A 2 19.41 -7.70 -1.59
CA THR A 2 18.03 -7.22 -1.77
C THR A 2 17.67 -6.32 -0.59
N LEU A 3 17.38 -5.05 -0.89
CA LEU A 3 17.29 -3.97 0.10
C LEU A 3 16.05 -4.05 1.00
N PHE A 4 14.97 -4.69 0.52
CA PHE A 4 13.67 -4.71 1.20
C PHE A 4 13.12 -6.13 1.39
N PHE A 5 13.98 -7.15 1.37
CA PHE A 5 13.57 -8.53 1.59
C PHE A 5 12.79 -8.68 2.90
N GLY A 6 11.57 -9.23 2.80
CA GLY A 6 10.69 -9.47 3.94
C GLY A 6 9.98 -8.22 4.47
N LYS A 7 10.10 -7.06 3.79
CA LYS A 7 9.36 -5.85 4.13
C LYS A 7 8.00 -5.85 3.46
N SER A 8 6.95 -5.54 4.21
CA SER A 8 5.60 -5.38 3.65
C SER A 8 5.25 -3.91 3.49
N ILE A 9 4.87 -3.53 2.27
CA ILE A 9 4.54 -2.16 1.91
C ILE A 9 3.09 -2.11 1.48
N LEU A 10 2.29 -1.32 2.19
CA LEU A 10 0.89 -1.09 1.88
C LEU A 10 0.76 0.10 0.92
N ILE A 11 -0.05 -0.05 -0.13
CA ILE A 11 -0.39 1.02 -1.06
C ILE A 11 -1.86 1.39 -0.84
N VAL A 12 -2.09 2.68 -0.59
CA VAL A 12 -3.44 3.26 -0.49
C VAL A 12 -3.62 4.25 -1.62
N GLU A 13 -4.44 3.90 -2.60
CA GLU A 13 -4.77 4.74 -3.77
C GLU A 13 -6.04 4.23 -4.45
N GLU A 14 -6.67 5.10 -5.25
CA GLU A 14 -7.81 4.75 -6.12
C GLU A 14 -7.40 4.47 -7.58
N SER A 15 -6.38 5.18 -8.08
CA SER A 15 -6.11 5.23 -9.53
C SER A 15 -5.34 4.03 -10.12
N GLY A 16 -4.68 3.22 -9.28
CA GLY A 16 -3.77 2.14 -9.69
C GLY A 16 -2.42 2.61 -10.28
N LEU A 17 -2.20 3.92 -10.39
CA LEU A 17 -0.98 4.50 -10.99
C LEU A 17 0.22 4.41 -10.04
N LEU A 18 -0.03 4.50 -8.74
CA LEU A 18 0.99 4.41 -7.69
C LEU A 18 1.47 2.96 -7.55
N GLU A 19 0.57 1.98 -7.63
CA GLU A 19 0.86 0.55 -7.61
C GLU A 19 1.85 0.21 -8.69
N THR A 20 1.59 0.61 -9.94
CA THR A 20 2.48 0.33 -11.06
C THR A 20 3.90 0.85 -10.79
N LYS A 21 4.02 2.10 -10.32
CA LYS A 21 5.33 2.71 -10.00
C LYS A 21 6.00 2.05 -8.79
N VAL A 22 5.24 1.64 -7.79
CA VAL A 22 5.74 0.98 -6.59
C VAL A 22 6.20 -0.43 -6.92
N GLN A 23 5.44 -1.20 -7.69
CA GLN A 23 5.83 -2.53 -8.15
C GLN A 23 7.12 -2.46 -8.97
N GLU A 24 7.20 -1.56 -9.96
CA GLU A 24 8.42 -1.36 -10.76
C GLU A 24 9.66 -1.07 -9.91
N ARG A 25 9.54 -0.34 -8.80
CA ARG A 25 10.71 0.04 -7.98
C ARG A 25 11.01 -0.91 -6.84
N LEU A 26 9.98 -1.46 -6.19
CA LEU A 26 10.09 -2.17 -4.92
C LEU A 26 9.93 -3.68 -5.08
N ALA A 27 9.24 -4.17 -6.12
CA ALA A 27 9.19 -5.62 -6.38
C ALA A 27 10.58 -6.15 -6.76
N HIS A 28 11.38 -5.37 -7.51
CA HIS A 28 12.78 -5.72 -7.78
C HIS A 28 13.69 -5.72 -6.54
N ALA A 29 13.20 -5.21 -5.41
CA ALA A 29 13.94 -5.16 -4.15
C ALA A 29 13.46 -6.19 -3.11
N ASP A 30 12.66 -7.18 -3.54
CA ASP A 30 12.02 -8.23 -2.71
C ASP A 30 11.06 -7.72 -1.63
N ALA A 31 10.45 -6.55 -1.84
CA ALA A 31 9.37 -6.09 -0.98
C ALA A 31 8.06 -6.84 -1.30
N ARG A 32 7.28 -7.15 -0.26
CA ARG A 32 5.91 -7.64 -0.41
C ARG A 32 4.98 -6.45 -0.53
N ILE A 33 4.31 -6.33 -1.67
CA ILE A 33 3.33 -5.27 -1.92
C ILE A 33 1.93 -5.76 -1.50
N ILE A 34 1.17 -4.90 -0.81
CA ILE A 34 -0.22 -5.11 -0.40
C ILE A 34 -1.04 -3.92 -0.89
N GLY A 35 -2.18 -4.17 -1.52
CA GLY A 35 -3.01 -3.15 -2.17
C GLY A 35 -2.85 -3.15 -3.70
N PRO A 36 -3.32 -2.10 -4.40
CA PRO A 36 -3.87 -0.85 -3.86
C PRO A 36 -5.20 -1.05 -3.16
N LEU A 37 -5.43 -0.27 -2.10
CA LEU A 37 -6.71 -0.18 -1.39
C LEU A 37 -7.14 1.29 -1.35
N ASP A 38 -8.40 1.57 -1.60
CA ASP A 38 -8.99 2.92 -1.54
C ASP A 38 -10.04 3.05 -0.43
N VAL A 39 -10.56 1.93 0.07
CA VAL A 39 -11.55 1.90 1.15
C VAL A 39 -10.90 1.80 2.53
N PHE A 40 -11.28 2.70 3.45
CA PHE A 40 -10.75 2.71 4.82
C PHE A 40 -10.89 1.38 5.57
N THR A 41 -12.02 0.68 5.41
CA THR A 41 -12.26 -0.62 6.08
C THR A 41 -11.31 -1.70 5.59
N GLU A 42 -10.96 -1.70 4.31
CA GLU A 42 -9.99 -2.62 3.73
C GLU A 42 -8.57 -2.30 4.19
N VAL A 43 -8.22 -1.01 4.26
CA VAL A 43 -6.95 -0.53 4.81
C VAL A 43 -6.81 -0.97 6.27
N GLN A 44 -7.85 -0.76 7.08
CA GLN A 44 -7.87 -1.17 8.48
C GLN A 44 -7.71 -2.69 8.64
N LEU A 45 -8.38 -3.47 7.79
CA LEU A 45 -8.26 -4.93 7.77
C LEU A 45 -6.83 -5.37 7.41
N ALA A 46 -6.23 -4.77 6.38
CA ALA A 46 -4.88 -5.09 5.94
C ALA A 46 -3.84 -4.82 7.03
N VAL A 47 -3.93 -3.69 7.72
CA VAL A 47 -3.06 -3.35 8.86
C VAL A 47 -3.23 -4.35 10.02
N GLY A 48 -4.44 -4.90 10.21
CA GLY A 48 -4.70 -5.90 11.24
C GLY A 48 -4.18 -7.31 10.92
N ILE A 49 -4.08 -7.66 9.63
CA ILE A 49 -3.70 -9.00 9.17
C ILE A 49 -2.20 -9.11 8.85
N PHE A 50 -1.60 -8.04 8.31
CA PHE A 50 -0.24 -8.06 7.80
C PHE A 50 0.71 -7.22 8.65
N PRO A 51 1.98 -7.64 8.81
CA PRO A 51 3.01 -6.81 9.43
C PRO A 51 3.48 -5.74 8.43
N ILE A 52 2.85 -4.56 8.47
CA ILE A 52 3.17 -3.43 7.57
C ILE A 52 4.40 -2.67 8.08
N ASP A 53 5.44 -2.56 7.24
CA ASP A 53 6.66 -1.80 7.54
C ASP A 53 6.62 -0.36 7.01
N ALA A 54 5.86 -0.12 5.93
CA ALA A 54 5.70 1.20 5.32
C ALA A 54 4.34 1.31 4.60
N VAL A 55 3.86 2.54 4.47
CA VAL A 55 2.65 2.86 3.71
C VAL A 55 2.97 3.93 2.67
N VAL A 56 2.52 3.71 1.43
CA VAL A 56 2.51 4.70 0.36
C VAL A 56 1.07 5.10 0.13
N ILE A 57 0.76 6.38 0.32
CA ILE A 57 -0.61 6.91 0.30
C ILE A 57 -0.71 7.97 -0.79
N ASP A 58 -1.72 7.86 -1.65
CA ASP A 58 -2.13 8.96 -2.51
C ASP A 58 -2.85 10.03 -1.68
N MET A 59 -2.37 11.27 -1.76
CA MET A 59 -2.93 12.36 -0.96
C MET A 59 -4.24 12.91 -1.52
N GLU A 60 -4.57 12.57 -2.77
CA GLU A 60 -5.82 12.96 -3.43
C GLU A 60 -6.92 11.89 -3.28
N LEU A 61 -6.85 11.05 -2.25
CA LEU A 61 -7.95 10.15 -1.90
C LEU A 61 -9.18 10.95 -1.51
N ASP A 62 -10.31 10.68 -2.17
CA ASP A 62 -11.60 11.30 -1.83
C ASP A 62 -11.96 10.97 -0.37
N VAL A 63 -11.89 11.99 0.49
CA VAL A 63 -11.98 11.89 1.95
C VAL A 63 -13.38 11.46 2.44
N GLU A 64 -14.36 11.33 1.54
CA GLU A 64 -15.73 10.95 1.89
C GLU A 64 -15.86 9.55 2.53
N ALA A 65 -14.81 8.72 2.50
CA ALA A 65 -14.81 7.37 3.08
C ALA A 65 -14.30 7.26 4.54
N ILE A 66 -13.88 8.35 5.20
CA ILE A 66 -13.09 8.25 6.45
C ILE A 66 -13.90 8.41 7.76
N ILE A 67 -15.15 8.91 7.75
CA ILE A 67 -15.94 9.03 9.00
C ILE A 67 -17.44 8.84 8.75
N GLU A 68 -17.95 7.62 8.96
CA GLU A 68 -19.30 7.34 9.49
C GLU A 68 -19.23 6.29 10.61
#